data_AF-A0A421B5D8-F1
#
_entry.id   AF-A0A421B5D8-F1
#
_cell.length_a   1.000
_cell.length_b   1.000
_cell.length_c   1.000
_cell.angle_alpha   90.00
_cell.angle_beta   90.00
_cell.angle_gamma   90.00
#
_symmetry.space_group_name_H-M   'P 1'
#
loop_
_entity.id
_entity.type
_entity.pdbx_description
1 polymer ?
#
loop_
_entity_poly.entity_id
_entity_poly.type
_entity_poly.pdbx_seq_one_letter_code
_entity_poly.pdbx_strand_id
1 'polypeptide(L)'
;MTGILEINGTPFGELSATRQDDWARGSAERSRQLGIHDDAEGITHHVEMKAVIVMITSGATRARVIINHAPCGSEPGLAGGCHRLLPWFIPRGSSLTVLGTDAQGEPFQRIYEGRAAQ
;
A
#
# COMPACT_ATOMS: atom_id res chain seq x y z
N MET A 1 -0.43 4.10 -12.91
CA MET A 1 0.67 4.38 -11.97
C MET A 1 1.51 3.13 -11.81
N THR A 2 2.82 3.28 -11.69
CA THR A 2 3.78 2.21 -11.35
C THR A 2 4.59 2.64 -10.14
N GLY A 3 5.18 1.68 -9.43
CA GLY A 3 6.08 1.95 -8.33
C GLY A 3 7.13 0.86 -8.16
N ILE A 4 8.27 1.23 -7.60
CA ILE A 4 9.38 0.31 -7.32
C ILE A 4 9.27 -0.16 -5.88
N LEU A 5 9.27 -1.48 -5.70
CA LEU A 5 9.12 -2.13 -4.40
C LEU A 5 10.44 -2.73 -3.95
N GLU A 6 10.72 -2.54 -2.66
CA GLU A 6 11.74 -3.24 -1.90
C GLU A 6 11.12 -3.96 -0.70
N ILE A 7 11.62 -5.16 -0.41
CA ILE A 7 11.21 -5.99 0.71
C ILE A 7 12.42 -6.24 1.60
N ASN A 8 12.33 -5.86 2.89
CA ASN A 8 13.45 -5.94 3.85
C ASN A 8 14.78 -5.34 3.34
N GLY A 9 14.71 -4.31 2.48
CA GLY A 9 15.89 -3.66 1.89
C GLY A 9 16.42 -4.30 0.60
N THR A 10 15.80 -5.37 0.13
CA THR A 10 16.15 -6.02 -1.16
C THR A 10 15.17 -5.58 -2.24
N PRO A 11 15.64 -5.20 -3.45
CA PRO A 11 14.76 -4.92 -4.58
C PRO A 11 13.87 -6.12 -4.92
N PHE A 12 12.56 -5.90 -4.98
CA PHE A 12 11.59 -6.89 -5.45
C PHE A 12 11.29 -6.70 -6.93
N GLY A 13 11.05 -5.45 -7.35
CA GLY A 13 10.74 -5.10 -8.73
C GLY A 13 9.66 -4.04 -8.85
N GLU A 14 9.07 -3.92 -10.03
CA GLU A 14 8.01 -2.97 -10.31
C GLU A 14 6.62 -3.55 -9.99
N LEU A 15 5.76 -2.72 -9.42
CA LEU A 15 4.33 -2.96 -9.30
C LEU A 15 3.56 -1.91 -10.10
N SER A 16 2.52 -2.32 -10.81
CA SER A 16 1.61 -1.41 -11.50
C SER A 16 0.25 -1.35 -10.82
N ALA A 17 -0.51 -0.28 -11.08
CA ALA A 17 -1.89 -0.15 -10.64
C ALA A 17 -2.88 -0.94 -11.53
N THR A 18 -2.46 -2.03 -12.19
CA THR A 18 -3.40 -2.87 -12.96
C THR A 18 -4.39 -3.56 -12.04
N ARG A 19 -5.62 -3.81 -12.49
CA ARG A 19 -6.60 -4.61 -11.73
C ARG A 19 -6.44 -6.12 -11.95
N GLN A 20 -5.61 -6.51 -12.91
CA GLN A 20 -5.60 -7.86 -13.49
C GLN A 20 -4.46 -8.76 -12.99
N ASP A 21 -3.73 -8.36 -11.94
CA ASP A 21 -2.66 -9.17 -11.38
C ASP A 21 -3.05 -9.84 -10.06
N ASP A 22 -2.26 -10.84 -9.67
CA ASP A 22 -2.47 -11.62 -8.46
C ASP A 22 -2.39 -10.77 -7.20
N TRP A 23 -1.61 -9.69 -7.23
CA TRP A 23 -1.49 -8.78 -6.11
C TRP A 23 -2.77 -7.96 -5.89
N ALA A 24 -3.44 -7.51 -6.95
CA ALA A 24 -4.75 -6.86 -6.85
C ALA A 24 -5.81 -7.80 -6.27
N ARG A 25 -5.80 -9.07 -6.71
CA ARG A 25 -6.68 -10.12 -6.18
C ARG A 25 -6.40 -10.40 -4.71
N GLY A 26 -5.13 -10.59 -4.33
CA GLY A 26 -4.72 -10.78 -2.94
C GLY A 26 -5.11 -9.58 -2.06
N SER A 27 -5.04 -8.35 -2.59
CA SER A 27 -5.49 -7.16 -1.88
C SER A 27 -6.99 -7.19 -1.60
N ALA A 28 -7.78 -7.62 -2.57
CA ALA A 28 -9.24 -7.76 -2.42
C ALA A 28 -9.60 -8.87 -1.42
N GLU A 29 -8.93 -10.02 -1.49
CA GLU A 29 -9.13 -11.13 -0.56
C GLU A 29 -8.79 -10.72 0.88
N ARG A 30 -7.66 -10.07 1.09
CA ARG A 30 -7.27 -9.56 2.41
C ARG A 30 -8.27 -8.51 2.93
N SER A 31 -8.76 -7.62 2.07
CA SER A 31 -9.77 -6.63 2.48
C SER A 31 -11.03 -7.31 2.99
N ARG A 32 -11.49 -8.37 2.31
CA ARG A 32 -12.63 -9.19 2.75
C ARG A 32 -12.36 -9.91 4.07
N GLN A 33 -11.16 -10.49 4.25
CA GLN A 33 -10.77 -11.18 5.49
C GLN A 33 -10.77 -10.23 6.70
N LEU A 34 -10.40 -8.97 6.49
CA LEU A 34 -10.35 -7.95 7.54
C LEU A 34 -11.69 -7.23 7.75
N GLY A 35 -12.75 -7.57 7.01
CA GLY A 35 -14.05 -6.89 7.08
C GLY A 35 -14.00 -5.42 6.66
N ILE A 36 -13.04 -5.05 5.81
CA ILE A 36 -12.90 -3.68 5.28
C ILE A 36 -13.82 -3.57 4.07
N HIS A 37 -15.02 -3.02 4.28
CA HIS A 37 -16.07 -2.91 3.27
C HIS A 37 -16.16 -1.52 2.63
N ASP A 38 -15.83 -0.45 3.36
CA ASP A 38 -15.86 0.92 2.85
C ASP A 38 -14.55 1.25 2.11
N ASP A 39 -14.64 1.92 0.96
CA ASP A 39 -13.54 2.39 0.09
C ASP A 39 -12.60 1.31 -0.51
N ALA A 40 -12.70 0.03 -0.11
CA ALA A 40 -11.75 -1.01 -0.49
C ALA A 40 -11.75 -1.37 -1.98
N GLU A 41 -12.91 -1.58 -2.61
CA GLU A 41 -12.97 -2.01 -4.03
C GLU A 41 -12.28 -1.02 -4.98
N GLY A 42 -12.31 0.27 -4.63
CA GLY A 42 -11.67 1.32 -5.40
C GLY A 42 -10.15 1.32 -5.33
N ILE A 43 -9.53 0.73 -4.29
CA ILE A 43 -8.10 0.91 -4.02
C ILE A 43 -7.29 -0.38 -3.93
N THR A 44 -7.91 -1.57 -3.96
CA THR A 44 -7.18 -2.87 -3.89
C THR A 44 -6.10 -3.02 -4.95
N HIS A 45 -6.28 -2.38 -6.11
CA HIS A 45 -5.35 -2.40 -7.21
C HIS A 45 -4.24 -1.35 -7.11
N HIS A 46 -4.29 -0.45 -6.13
CA HIS A 46 -3.25 0.55 -5.92
C HIS A 46 -1.93 -0.10 -5.52
N VAL A 47 -0.83 0.54 -5.91
CA VAL A 47 0.53 0.00 -5.75
C VAL A 47 0.87 -0.22 -4.27
N GLU A 48 0.42 0.68 -3.40
CA GLU A 48 0.65 0.62 -1.95
C GLU A 48 -0.04 -0.59 -1.31
N MET A 49 -1.27 -0.90 -1.73
CA MET A 49 -2.02 -2.06 -1.23
C MET A 49 -1.35 -3.36 -1.65
N LYS A 50 -0.92 -3.43 -2.92
CA LYS A 50 -0.18 -4.57 -3.47
C LYS A 50 1.16 -4.78 -2.80
N ALA A 51 1.87 -3.69 -2.46
CA ALA A 51 3.13 -3.76 -1.74
C ALA A 51 2.96 -4.47 -0.38
N VAL A 52 1.84 -4.24 0.32
CA VAL A 52 1.50 -4.96 1.55
C VAL A 52 1.28 -6.45 1.29
N ILE A 53 0.61 -6.81 0.19
CA ILE A 53 0.41 -8.22 -0.16
C ILE A 53 1.73 -8.91 -0.45
N VAL A 54 2.60 -8.31 -1.27
CA VAL A 54 3.94 -8.86 -1.55
C VAL A 54 4.75 -9.04 -0.27
N MET A 55 4.70 -8.06 0.63
CA MET A 55 5.34 -8.12 1.95
C MET A 55 4.83 -9.30 2.78
N ILE A 56 3.51 -9.49 2.86
CA ILE A 56 2.91 -10.61 3.60
C ILE A 56 3.31 -11.94 2.98
N THR A 57 3.19 -12.08 1.66
CA THR A 57 3.47 -13.34 0.95
C THR A 57 4.94 -13.73 1.00
N SER A 58 5.84 -12.77 1.17
CA SER A 58 7.28 -12.99 1.33
C SER A 58 7.70 -13.27 2.78
N GLY A 59 6.76 -13.21 3.74
CA GLY A 59 7.06 -13.35 5.17
C GLY A 59 7.85 -12.18 5.75
N ALA A 60 7.90 -11.04 5.05
CA ALA A 60 8.61 -9.87 5.50
C ALA A 60 7.76 -9.02 6.45
N THR A 61 8.45 -8.24 7.29
CA THR A 61 7.80 -7.27 8.20
C THR A 61 8.01 -5.83 7.75
N ARG A 62 8.88 -5.59 6.76
CA ARG A 62 9.16 -4.24 6.26
C ARG A 62 9.14 -4.23 4.75
N ALA A 63 8.40 -3.26 4.20
CA ALA A 63 8.43 -2.96 2.78
C ALA A 63 8.63 -1.45 2.57
N ARG A 64 9.25 -1.11 1.44
CA ARG A 64 9.36 0.27 0.97
C ARG A 64 8.92 0.33 -0.47
N VAL A 65 8.00 1.23 -0.78
CA VAL A 65 7.53 1.45 -2.14
C VAL A 65 7.72 2.89 -2.54
N ILE A 66 8.27 3.10 -3.74
CA ILE A 66 8.49 4.40 -4.34
C ILE A 66 7.47 4.55 -5.46
N ILE A 67 6.59 5.53 -5.35
CA ILE A 67 5.55 5.85 -6.33
C ILE A 67 5.72 7.30 -6.75
N ASN A 68 5.58 7.64 -8.03
CA ASN A 68 5.67 9.04 -8.51
C ASN A 68 4.40 9.85 -8.18
N HIS A 69 3.83 9.64 -6.99
CA HIS A 69 2.64 10.30 -6.46
C HIS A 69 2.52 10.03 -4.96
N ALA A 70 1.90 10.91 -4.18
CA ALA A 70 1.52 10.64 -2.81
C ALA A 70 0.33 9.67 -2.75
N PRO A 71 0.20 8.82 -1.72
CA PRO A 71 -0.95 7.93 -1.57
C PRO A 71 -2.28 8.68 -1.59
N CYS A 72 -3.30 8.08 -2.20
CA CYS A 72 -4.61 8.72 -2.22
C CYS A 72 -5.13 8.98 -0.79
N GLY A 73 -5.70 10.17 -0.59
CA GLY A 73 -6.19 10.64 0.71
C GLY A 73 -5.12 11.16 1.69
N SER A 74 -3.87 11.33 1.24
CA SER A 74 -2.78 11.89 2.08
C SER A 74 -2.65 13.41 2.00
N GLU A 75 -3.21 14.05 0.98
CA GLU A 75 -3.11 15.50 0.74
C GLU A 75 -4.28 16.29 1.35
N PRO A 76 -4.10 17.58 1.68
CA PRO A 76 -5.14 18.42 2.26
C PRO A 76 -6.42 18.45 1.42
N GLY A 77 -7.56 18.22 2.06
CA GLY A 77 -8.87 18.20 1.39
C GLY A 77 -9.24 16.87 0.73
N LEU A 78 -8.34 15.88 0.69
CA LEU A 78 -8.64 14.52 0.25
C LEU A 78 -8.86 13.62 1.47
N ALA A 79 -10.05 13.04 1.59
CA ALA A 79 -10.38 12.08 2.64
C ALA A 79 -10.45 10.64 2.09
N GLY A 80 -10.07 9.66 2.91
CA GLY A 80 -10.22 8.23 2.59
C GLY A 80 -8.99 7.58 1.94
N GLY A 81 -9.22 6.53 1.16
CA GLY A 81 -8.19 5.89 0.33
C GLY A 81 -7.10 5.12 1.08
N CYS A 82 -5.98 4.87 0.38
CA CYS A 82 -4.83 4.12 0.89
C CYS A 82 -4.27 4.77 2.16
N HIS A 83 -4.19 6.10 2.22
CA HIS A 83 -3.65 6.79 3.39
C HIS A 83 -4.35 6.41 4.69
N ARG A 84 -5.68 6.35 4.66
CA ARG A 84 -6.51 5.98 5.82
C ARG A 84 -6.50 4.47 6.08
N LEU A 85 -6.53 3.66 5.02
CA LEU A 85 -6.73 2.22 5.13
C LEU A 85 -5.45 1.43 5.42
N LEU A 86 -4.28 1.90 4.99
CA LEU A 86 -3.01 1.19 5.15
C LEU A 86 -2.72 0.74 6.59
N PRO A 87 -2.89 1.56 7.65
CA PRO A 87 -2.66 1.09 9.02
C PRO A 87 -3.54 -0.10 9.42
N TRP A 88 -4.78 -0.18 8.92
CA TRP A 88 -5.71 -1.26 9.23
C TRP A 88 -5.54 -2.47 8.32
N PHE A 89 -4.84 -2.30 7.20
CA PHE A 89 -4.55 -3.34 6.23
C PHE A 89 -3.24 -4.08 6.55
N ILE A 90 -2.22 -3.36 7.04
CA ILE A 90 -0.90 -3.91 7.36
C ILE A 90 -0.97 -4.73 8.66
N PRO A 91 -0.38 -5.95 8.71
CA PRO A 91 -0.29 -6.74 9.94
C PRO A 91 0.42 -6.01 11.08
N ARG A 92 -0.03 -6.22 12.32
CA ARG A 92 0.69 -5.75 13.52
C ARG A 92 2.13 -6.26 13.54
N GLY A 93 3.06 -5.36 13.87
CA GLY A 93 4.50 -5.64 13.88
C GLY A 93 5.18 -5.46 12.53
N SER A 94 4.43 -5.12 11.48
CA SER A 94 4.95 -4.80 10.15
C SER A 94 4.73 -3.34 9.78
N SER A 95 5.52 -2.83 8.85
CA SER A 95 5.40 -1.46 8.34
C SER A 95 5.66 -1.34 6.85
N LEU A 96 4.98 -0.37 6.23
CA LEU A 96 5.19 0.05 4.85
C LEU A 96 5.69 1.50 4.84
N THR A 97 6.86 1.73 4.24
CA THR A 97 7.31 3.08 3.89
C THR A 97 6.88 3.41 2.48
N VAL A 98 6.20 4.54 2.29
CA VAL A 98 5.85 5.06 0.98
C VAL A 98 6.65 6.33 0.72
N LEU A 99 7.36 6.36 -0.40
CA LEU A 99 8.07 7.52 -0.92
C LEU A 99 7.41 7.96 -2.23
N GLY A 100 7.37 9.27 -2.47
CA GLY A 100 6.84 9.81 -3.71
C GLY A 100 6.91 11.32 -3.78
N THR A 101 5.95 11.92 -4.48
CA THR A 101 5.79 13.37 -4.63
C THR A 101 4.33 13.75 -4.45
N ASP A 102 4.03 14.86 -3.76
CA ASP A 102 2.67 15.39 -3.69
C ASP A 102 2.24 16.11 -4.99
N ALA A 103 1.01 16.63 -5.03
CA ALA A 103 0.49 17.37 -6.18
C ALA A 103 1.24 18.67 -6.51
N GLN A 104 2.06 19.19 -5.59
CA GLN A 104 2.93 20.34 -5.83
C GLN A 104 4.32 19.92 -6.35
N GLY A 105 4.60 18.61 -6.38
CA GLY A 105 5.89 18.06 -6.76
C GLY A 105 6.90 18.01 -5.61
N GLU A 106 6.48 18.32 -4.39
CA GLU A 106 7.34 18.25 -3.22
C GLU A 106 7.50 16.78 -2.75
N PRO A 107 8.66 16.41 -2.18
CA PRO A 107 8.90 15.04 -1.73
C PRO A 107 7.88 14.59 -0.67
N PHE A 108 7.22 13.46 -0.93
CA PHE A 108 6.36 12.77 0.03
C PHE A 108 7.11 11.60 0.66
N GLN A 109 7.05 11.51 1.99
CA GLN A 109 7.51 10.33 2.73
C GLN A 109 6.57 10.05 3.90
N ARG A 110 6.11 8.80 4.02
CA ARG A 110 5.32 8.34 5.16
C ARG A 110 5.63 6.89 5.51
N ILE A 111 5.69 6.59 6.80
CA ILE A 111 5.70 5.22 7.33
C ILE A 111 4.31 4.91 7.87
N TYR A 112 3.73 3.80 7.42
CA TYR A 112 2.48 3.26 7.91
C TYR A 112 2.76 2.02 8.75
N GLU A 113 2.44 2.13 10.04
CA GLU A 113 2.55 1.03 11.00
C GLU A 113 1.27 0.19 11.03
N GLY A 114 1.42 -1.13 10.98
CA GLY A 114 0.30 -2.06 10.93
C GLY A 114 -0.45 -2.25 12.23
N ARG A 115 -1.77 -2.38 12.12
CA ARG A 115 -2.73 -2.58 13.21
C ARG A 115 -3.62 -3.80 13.01
N ALA A 116 -3.60 -4.41 11.82
CA ALA A 116 -4.40 -5.58 11.54
C ALA A 116 -4.01 -6.74 12.47
N ALA A 117 -5.01 -7.48 12.97
CA ALA A 117 -4.75 -8.82 13.48
C ALA A 117 -4.22 -9.71 12.34
N GLN A 118 -3.38 -10.68 12.69
CA GLN A 118 -2.92 -11.69 11.74
C GLN A 118 -4.06 -12.65 11.41
#